data_AF-A0A414IQ66-F1
#
_entry.id   AF-A0A414IQ66-F1
#
_cell.length_a   1.000
_cell.length_b   1.000
_cell.length_c   1.000
_cell.angle_alpha   90.00
_cell.angle_beta   90.00
_cell.angle_gamma   90.00
#
_symmetry.space_group_name_H-M   'P 1'
#
loop_
_entity.id
_entity.type
_entity.pdbx_description
1 polymer ?
#
loop_
_entity_poly.entity_id
_entity_poly.type
_entity_poly.pdbx_seq_one_letter_code
_entity_poly.pdbx_strand_id
1 'polypeptide(L)'
;MEEFLKWIIENKEMAILLLITVSISVPISMHFGKTVINRRVTNNRNTTNNNYNNNNNEYNNSNSYKPPRQGKSRSKTGSHNIEVKKILLYSTGINGKVYTKKFHKKMNHNFGIEITLKNNTNIQQNVKVGWCIYKNGVEILKGTFNKKVNANSTASNDFYVKQESFKKLKPGKYKSQFWVNDIRVQKVEFNIYNK
;
A
#
# COMPACT_ATOMS: atom_id res chain seq x y z
N MET A 1 38.90 -17.32 -0.18
CA MET A 1 38.53 -15.90 -0.09
C MET A 1 39.09 -15.07 -1.25
N GLU A 2 40.34 -15.32 -1.67
CA GLU A 2 40.97 -14.54 -2.75
C GLU A 2 40.31 -14.70 -4.12
N GLU A 3 39.86 -15.90 -4.49
CA GLU A 3 39.15 -16.12 -5.76
C GLU A 3 37.79 -15.41 -5.83
N PHE A 4 37.10 -15.30 -4.69
CA PHE A 4 35.82 -14.60 -4.60
C PHE A 4 36.00 -13.09 -4.77
N LEU A 5 37.05 -12.52 -4.17
CA LEU A 5 37.38 -11.10 -4.35
C LEU A 5 37.80 -10.79 -5.79
N LYS A 6 38.56 -11.69 -6.42
CA LYS A 6 38.97 -11.54 -7.82
C LYS A 6 37.77 -11.57 -8.77
N TRP A 7 36.82 -12.47 -8.54
CA TRP A 7 35.57 -12.55 -9.28
C TRP A 7 34.70 -11.29 -9.14
N ILE A 8 34.62 -10.69 -7.94
CA ILE A 8 33.87 -9.45 -7.70
C ILE A 8 34.46 -8.28 -8.48
N ILE A 9 35.80 -8.18 -8.54
CA ILE A 9 36.49 -7.08 -9.23
C ILE A 9 36.29 -7.19 -10.75
N GLU A 10 36.38 -8.41 -11.31
CA GLU A 10 36.16 -8.67 -12.73
C GLU A 10 34.70 -8.46 -13.16
N ASN A 11 33.74 -8.65 -12.24
CA ASN A 11 32.29 -8.57 -12.51
C ASN A 11 31.61 -7.42 -11.76
N LYS A 12 32.28 -6.26 -11.65
CA LYS A 12 31.80 -5.10 -10.88
C LYS A 12 30.36 -4.66 -11.19
N GLU A 13 29.90 -4.78 -12.44
CA GLU A 13 28.53 -4.44 -12.82
C GLU A 13 27.49 -5.44 -12.28
N MET A 14 27.81 -6.73 -12.31
CA MET A 14 26.97 -7.78 -11.74
C MET A 14 26.94 -7.73 -10.21
N ALA A 15 28.06 -7.37 -9.58
CA ALA A 15 28.14 -7.17 -8.12
C ALA A 15 27.28 -5.99 -7.66
N ILE A 16 27.27 -4.87 -8.40
CA ILE A 16 26.39 -3.73 -8.15
C ILE A 16 24.92 -4.13 -8.32
N LEU A 17 24.57 -4.90 -9.35
CA LEU A 17 23.23 -5.46 -9.56
C LEU A 17 22.80 -6.39 -8.42
N LEU A 18 23.70 -7.22 -7.91
CA LEU A 18 23.46 -8.12 -6.77
C LEU A 18 23.23 -7.34 -5.47
N LEU A 19 24.02 -6.30 -5.20
CA LEU A 19 23.84 -5.45 -4.02
C LEU A 19 22.52 -4.65 -4.08
N ILE A 20 22.18 -4.09 -5.24
CA ILE A 20 20.92 -3.35 -5.43
C ILE A 20 19.72 -4.31 -5.31
N THR A 21 19.82 -5.54 -5.86
CA THR A 21 18.72 -6.51 -5.76
C THR A 21 18.53 -7.04 -4.35
N VAL A 22 19.59 -7.29 -3.56
CA VAL A 22 19.45 -7.65 -2.13
C VAL A 22 18.84 -6.48 -1.35
N SER A 23 19.23 -5.23 -1.64
CA SER A 23 18.66 -4.04 -0.99
C SER A 23 17.16 -3.84 -1.25
N ILE A 24 16.66 -4.26 -2.41
CA ILE A 24 15.24 -4.12 -2.80
C ILE A 24 14.42 -5.38 -2.46
N SER A 25 15.08 -6.53 -2.30
CA SER A 25 14.43 -7.83 -2.05
C SER A 25 14.41 -8.26 -0.59
N VAL A 26 14.93 -7.48 0.35
CA VAL A 26 14.50 -7.58 1.75
C VAL A 26 13.14 -6.89 1.85
N PRO A 27 12.01 -7.61 1.94
CA PRO A 27 10.83 -7.00 2.49
C PRO A 27 11.20 -6.59 3.90
N ILE A 28 11.24 -5.28 4.18
CA ILE A 28 11.13 -4.80 5.56
C ILE A 28 9.70 -5.20 5.98
N SER A 29 9.53 -6.43 6.43
CA SER A 29 8.41 -6.87 7.24
C SER A 29 8.57 -6.22 8.61
N MET A 30 8.34 -4.91 8.66
CA MET A 30 8.16 -4.19 9.90
C MET A 30 6.82 -4.64 10.50
N HIS A 31 6.87 -5.76 11.23
CA HIS A 31 5.84 -6.14 12.17
C HIS A 31 6.00 -5.22 13.39
N PHE A 32 5.37 -4.04 13.34
CA PHE A 32 5.19 -3.27 14.56
C PHE A 32 4.09 -3.96 15.37
N GLY A 33 4.55 -4.83 16.29
CA GLY A 33 3.76 -5.20 17.46
C GLY A 33 3.22 -3.93 18.11
N LYS A 34 2.01 -4.01 18.64
CA LYS A 34 1.37 -2.91 19.39
C LYS A 34 2.36 -2.42 20.45
N THR A 35 3.03 -1.31 20.21
CA THR A 35 3.64 -0.55 21.28
C THR A 35 2.48 -0.01 22.10
N VAL A 36 2.23 -0.67 23.23
CA VAL A 36 1.60 -0.03 24.37
C VAL A 36 2.51 1.15 24.71
N ILE A 37 2.19 2.31 24.15
CA ILE A 37 2.70 3.56 24.69
C ILE A 37 1.98 3.71 26.02
N ASN A 38 2.58 3.13 27.07
CA ASN A 38 2.45 3.66 28.41
C ASN A 38 2.91 5.11 28.30
N ARG A 39 1.93 6.01 28.16
CA ARG A 39 2.20 7.44 28.12
C ARG A 39 2.75 7.77 29.50
N ARG A 40 4.08 7.92 29.58
CA ARG A 40 4.75 8.53 30.73
C ARG A 40 4.07 9.88 30.95
N VAL A 41 3.37 9.96 32.07
CA VAL A 41 3.34 11.07 33.02
C VAL A 41 3.86 12.37 32.41
N THR A 42 2.95 13.23 31.96
CA THR A 42 3.22 14.66 31.93
C THR A 42 2.58 15.23 33.19
N ASN A 43 3.41 15.39 34.21
CA ASN A 43 3.11 16.22 35.37
C ASN A 43 2.72 17.61 34.86
N ASN A 44 1.46 18.02 35.07
CA ASN A 44 1.13 19.43 35.09
C ASN A 44 0.75 19.80 36.52
N ARG A 45 1.40 20.86 36.99
CA ARG A 45 1.58 21.21 38.39
C ARG A 45 0.28 21.69 39.03
N ASN A 46 0.12 21.28 40.28
CA ASN A 46 -0.39 22.01 41.44
C ASN A 46 -1.40 23.14 41.19
N THR A 47 -2.65 22.89 41.62
CA THR A 47 -3.39 23.90 42.38
C THR A 47 -4.03 23.23 43.60
N THR A 48 -3.65 23.77 44.74
CA THR A 48 -3.98 23.46 46.14
C THR A 48 -5.49 23.57 46.42
N ASN A 49 -6.07 22.64 47.18
CA ASN A 49 -6.74 22.93 48.46
C ASN A 49 -7.45 21.71 49.09
N ASN A 50 -6.97 21.39 50.30
CA ASN A 50 -7.69 21.07 51.54
C ASN A 50 -8.97 20.21 51.46
N ASN A 51 -8.93 19.00 52.01
CA ASN A 51 -9.26 18.77 53.43
C ASN A 51 -9.11 17.27 53.73
N TYR A 52 -8.16 16.91 54.59
CA TYR A 52 -8.20 15.63 55.29
C TYR A 52 -9.04 15.85 56.54
N ASN A 53 -10.14 15.11 56.67
CA ASN A 53 -10.71 14.85 57.98
C ASN A 53 -11.05 13.36 58.10
N ASN A 54 -10.62 12.82 59.24
CA ASN A 54 -10.72 11.44 59.70
C ASN A 54 -12.17 10.91 59.68
N ASN A 55 -12.34 9.62 59.40
CA ASN A 55 -12.74 8.62 60.42
C ASN A 55 -13.02 7.24 59.81
N ASN A 56 -12.64 6.23 60.59
CA ASN A 56 -12.95 4.81 60.39
C ASN A 56 -14.47 4.55 60.39
N ASN A 57 -14.94 3.56 59.61
CA ASN A 57 -15.81 2.47 60.06
C ASN A 57 -16.18 1.52 58.89
N GLU A 58 -15.72 0.29 59.04
CA GLU A 58 -16.37 -1.00 58.86
C GLU A 58 -17.79 -1.15 58.21
N TYR A 59 -17.90 -2.26 57.46
CA TYR A 59 -19.09 -3.04 57.02
C TYR A 59 -19.91 -2.65 55.77
N ASN A 60 -19.74 -3.53 54.75
CA ASN A 60 -20.70 -4.10 53.80
C ASN A 60 -21.87 -3.24 53.29
N ASN A 61 -21.85 -2.94 51.97
CA ASN A 61 -23.10 -2.96 51.23
C ASN A 61 -22.92 -3.30 49.74
N SER A 62 -23.61 -4.34 49.32
CA SER A 62 -23.75 -4.83 47.95
C SER A 62 -24.39 -3.77 47.05
N ASN A 63 -23.75 -3.41 45.93
CA ASN A 63 -24.44 -2.72 44.84
C ASN A 63 -23.94 -3.16 43.46
N SER A 64 -24.92 -3.60 42.68
CA SER A 64 -24.86 -4.19 41.35
C SER A 64 -24.00 -3.39 40.36
N TYR A 65 -22.99 -4.03 39.79
CA TYR A 65 -22.21 -3.49 38.67
C TYR A 65 -23.06 -3.57 37.39
N LYS A 66 -23.64 -2.43 36.96
CA LYS A 66 -24.18 -2.31 35.60
C LYS A 66 -23.01 -2.10 34.64
N PRO A 67 -22.79 -2.96 33.63
CA PRO A 67 -21.72 -2.75 32.68
C PRO A 67 -21.94 -1.43 31.91
N PRO A 68 -20.90 -0.63 31.66
CA PRO A 68 -21.03 0.59 30.88
C PRO A 68 -21.55 0.25 29.48
N ARG A 69 -22.62 0.94 29.05
CA ARG A 69 -23.08 0.91 27.66
C ARG A 69 -21.87 1.10 26.76
N GLN A 70 -21.55 0.10 25.94
CA GLN A 70 -20.55 0.20 24.88
C GLN A 70 -21.02 1.31 23.94
N GLY A 71 -20.50 2.52 24.16
CA GLY A 71 -20.62 3.60 23.20
C GLY A 71 -20.05 3.09 21.90
N LYS A 72 -20.90 3.01 20.87
CA LYS A 72 -20.48 2.70 19.50
C LYS A 72 -19.20 3.50 19.24
N SER A 73 -18.07 2.81 19.11
CA SER A 73 -16.86 3.44 18.65
C SER A 73 -17.22 4.05 17.30
N ARG A 74 -17.35 5.38 17.25
CA ARG A 74 -17.37 6.10 15.98
C ARG A 74 -16.07 5.69 15.30
N SER A 75 -16.17 4.76 14.36
CA SER A 75 -15.12 4.56 13.38
C SER A 75 -14.83 5.95 12.86
N LYS A 76 -13.62 6.47 13.11
CA LYS A 76 -13.12 7.62 12.35
C LYS A 76 -13.17 7.17 10.90
N THR A 77 -14.25 7.49 10.23
CA THR A 77 -14.33 7.47 8.77
C THR A 77 -13.38 8.57 8.36
N GLY A 78 -12.09 8.23 8.30
CA GLY A 78 -11.07 9.12 7.79
C GLY A 78 -11.54 9.49 6.39
N SER A 79 -11.85 10.76 6.20
CA SER A 79 -12.34 11.33 4.95
C SER A 79 -11.47 10.79 3.80
N HIS A 80 -11.97 9.79 3.08
CA HIS A 80 -11.26 9.17 1.96
C HIS A 80 -11.34 10.14 0.78
N ASN A 81 -10.58 11.22 0.88
CA ASN A 81 -10.58 12.34 -0.05
C ASN A 81 -9.59 12.13 -1.21
N ILE A 82 -9.07 10.90 -1.36
CA ILE A 82 -8.39 10.46 -2.58
C ILE A 82 -9.43 9.86 -3.52
N GLU A 83 -9.54 10.48 -4.69
CA GLU A 83 -10.35 10.01 -5.79
C GLU A 83 -9.47 9.33 -6.84
N VAL A 84 -9.88 8.16 -7.33
CA VAL A 84 -9.27 7.55 -8.52
C VAL A 84 -9.88 8.22 -9.76
N LYS A 85 -9.08 9.04 -10.44
CA LYS A 85 -9.53 9.76 -11.64
C LYS A 85 -9.55 8.89 -12.88
N LYS A 86 -8.46 8.13 -13.09
CA LYS A 86 -8.26 7.35 -14.32
C LYS A 86 -7.46 6.10 -14.00
N ILE A 87 -7.80 5.04 -14.73
CA ILE A 87 -6.99 3.83 -14.83
C ILE A 87 -6.87 3.50 -16.31
N LEU A 88 -5.66 3.60 -16.85
CA LEU A 88 -5.38 3.41 -18.28
C LEU A 88 -4.34 2.31 -18.47
N LEU A 89 -4.68 1.31 -19.25
CA LEU A 89 -3.74 0.29 -19.67
C LEU A 89 -3.02 0.74 -20.94
N TYR A 90 -1.74 0.41 -21.06
CA TYR A 90 -0.94 0.76 -22.23
C TYR A 90 0.13 -0.28 -22.53
N SER A 91 0.50 -0.38 -23.80
CA SER A 91 1.75 -1.00 -24.22
C SER A 91 2.83 0.07 -24.44
N THR A 92 4.10 -0.35 -24.45
CA THR A 92 5.21 0.53 -24.81
C THR A 92 5.50 0.39 -26.30
N GLY A 93 5.38 1.49 -27.06
CA GLY A 93 5.79 1.59 -28.46
C GLY A 93 6.99 2.51 -28.63
N ILE A 94 7.42 2.72 -29.88
CA ILE A 94 8.59 3.54 -30.25
C ILE A 94 8.45 4.99 -29.72
N ASN A 95 7.24 5.54 -29.81
CA ASN A 95 6.93 6.91 -29.39
C ASN A 95 6.37 7.00 -27.96
N GLY A 96 6.58 5.98 -27.13
CA GLY A 96 6.12 5.95 -25.74
C GLY A 96 4.84 5.14 -25.52
N LYS A 97 3.96 5.60 -24.62
CA LYS A 97 2.77 4.84 -24.18
C LYS A 97 1.71 4.81 -25.28
N VAL A 98 1.24 3.60 -25.61
CA VAL A 98 0.10 3.37 -26.50
C VAL A 98 -1.04 2.78 -25.68
N TYR A 99 -2.06 3.60 -25.37
CA TYR A 99 -3.17 3.18 -24.52
C TYR A 99 -4.05 2.15 -25.22
N THR A 100 -4.22 0.98 -24.60
CA THR A 100 -4.94 -0.15 -25.17
C THR A 100 -5.40 -1.11 -24.09
N LYS A 101 -6.47 -1.86 -24.40
CA LYS A 101 -6.93 -3.03 -23.61
C LYS A 101 -6.66 -4.36 -24.34
N LYS A 102 -5.97 -4.28 -25.47
CA LYS A 102 -5.61 -5.42 -26.33
C LYS A 102 -4.09 -5.50 -26.40
N PHE A 103 -3.53 -6.58 -25.90
CA PHE A 103 -2.10 -6.83 -25.89
C PHE A 103 -1.78 -8.03 -26.75
N HIS A 104 -0.81 -7.89 -27.63
CA HIS A 104 -0.42 -8.87 -28.62
C HIS A 104 0.97 -9.39 -28.26
N LYS A 105 1.11 -10.68 -27.92
CA LYS A 105 2.39 -11.23 -27.45
C LYS A 105 3.52 -11.12 -28.48
N LYS A 106 3.18 -11.04 -29.77
CA LYS A 106 4.15 -10.83 -30.87
C LYS A 106 4.65 -9.40 -30.97
N MET A 107 3.83 -8.42 -30.61
CA MET A 107 4.15 -6.99 -30.80
C MET A 107 4.53 -6.30 -29.48
N ASN A 108 4.04 -6.80 -28.35
CA ASN A 108 4.28 -6.21 -27.05
C ASN A 108 5.26 -7.06 -26.27
N HIS A 109 6.29 -6.43 -25.72
CA HIS A 109 7.20 -7.08 -24.78
C HIS A 109 6.74 -6.92 -23.34
N ASN A 110 5.97 -5.89 -23.04
CA ASN A 110 5.43 -5.59 -21.71
C ASN A 110 4.08 -4.89 -21.86
N PHE A 111 3.42 -4.69 -20.74
CA PHE A 111 2.37 -3.70 -20.64
C PHE A 111 2.45 -2.99 -19.30
N GLY A 112 1.96 -1.76 -19.28
CA GLY A 112 1.82 -0.96 -18.08
C GLY A 112 0.36 -0.63 -17.82
N ILE A 113 0.12 -0.21 -16.60
CA ILE A 113 -1.13 0.40 -16.21
C ILE A 113 -0.79 1.69 -15.46
N GLU A 114 -1.41 2.78 -15.88
CA GLU A 114 -1.33 4.07 -15.24
C GLU A 114 -2.56 4.28 -14.37
N ILE A 115 -2.36 4.66 -13.11
CA ILE A 115 -3.42 5.12 -12.23
C ILE A 115 -3.20 6.59 -11.88
N THR A 116 -4.26 7.38 -12.02
CA THR A 116 -4.26 8.80 -11.69
C THR A 116 -5.11 9.02 -10.45
N LEU A 117 -4.51 9.61 -9.41
CA LEU A 117 -5.14 9.88 -8.12
C LEU A 117 -5.29 11.39 -7.95
N LYS A 118 -6.45 11.85 -7.48
CA LYS A 118 -6.68 13.24 -7.07
C LYS A 118 -6.83 13.32 -5.56
N ASN A 119 -6.04 14.17 -4.93
CA ASN A 119 -6.21 14.53 -3.53
C ASN A 119 -7.09 15.77 -3.46
N ASN A 120 -8.28 15.64 -2.88
CA ASN A 120 -9.24 16.73 -2.71
C ASN A 120 -9.10 17.42 -1.34
N THR A 121 -7.97 17.26 -0.64
CA THR A 121 -7.71 17.90 0.65
C THR A 121 -6.67 18.98 0.55
N ASN A 122 -6.70 19.89 1.54
CA ASN A 122 -5.71 20.95 1.70
C ASN A 122 -4.39 20.46 2.34
N ILE A 123 -4.20 19.15 2.52
CA ILE A 123 -2.97 18.57 3.08
C ILE A 123 -2.41 17.49 2.15
N GLN A 124 -1.10 17.30 2.15
CA GLN A 124 -0.49 16.18 1.42
C GLN A 124 -0.92 14.85 2.03
N GLN A 125 -1.22 13.87 1.18
CA GLN A 125 -1.61 12.53 1.61
C GLN A 125 -0.60 11.49 1.13
N ASN A 126 -0.30 10.52 1.99
CA ASN A 126 0.43 9.31 1.60
C ASN A 126 -0.59 8.21 1.31
N VAL A 127 -0.63 7.76 0.06
CA VAL A 127 -1.67 6.88 -0.46
C VAL A 127 -1.09 5.51 -0.76
N LYS A 128 -1.64 4.48 -0.14
CA LYS A 128 -1.30 3.08 -0.44
C LYS A 128 -2.15 2.61 -1.62
N VAL A 129 -1.51 2.13 -2.67
CA VAL A 129 -2.19 1.60 -3.86
C VAL A 129 -1.81 0.14 -4.05
N GLY A 130 -2.81 -0.73 -4.04
CA GLY A 130 -2.67 -2.15 -4.37
C GLY A 130 -3.27 -2.44 -5.75
N TRP A 131 -2.70 -3.40 -6.46
CA TRP A 131 -3.26 -3.93 -7.70
C TRP A 131 -3.09 -5.44 -7.78
N CYS A 132 -4.02 -6.09 -8.48
CA CYS A 132 -4.00 -7.53 -8.71
C CYS A 132 -4.62 -7.88 -10.06
N ILE A 133 -3.95 -8.73 -10.83
CA ILE A 133 -4.41 -9.27 -12.11
C ILE A 133 -4.92 -10.68 -11.90
N TYR A 134 -6.13 -10.93 -12.38
CA TYR A 134 -6.82 -12.21 -12.34
C TYR A 134 -7.06 -12.77 -13.73
N LYS A 135 -7.03 -14.10 -13.83
CA LYS A 135 -7.52 -14.87 -14.97
C LYS A 135 -8.48 -15.94 -14.45
N ASN A 136 -9.72 -15.95 -14.92
CA ASN A 136 -10.74 -16.93 -14.51
C ASN A 136 -10.89 -17.06 -12.99
N GLY A 137 -10.80 -15.95 -12.26
CA GLY A 137 -10.90 -15.93 -10.79
C GLY A 137 -9.60 -16.25 -10.03
N VAL A 138 -8.55 -16.70 -10.71
CA VAL A 138 -7.24 -16.99 -10.11
C VAL A 138 -6.35 -15.76 -10.16
N GLU A 139 -5.73 -15.40 -9.02
CA GLU A 139 -4.71 -14.36 -8.92
C GLU A 139 -3.43 -14.79 -9.65
N ILE A 140 -2.95 -13.95 -10.56
CA ILE A 140 -1.77 -14.24 -11.39
C ILE A 140 -0.59 -13.35 -11.00
N LEU A 141 -0.85 -12.07 -10.77
CA LEU A 141 0.16 -11.07 -10.42
C LEU A 141 -0.47 -10.05 -9.47
N LYS A 142 0.31 -9.58 -8.48
CA LYS A 142 -0.11 -8.49 -7.61
C LYS A 142 1.07 -7.59 -7.27
N GLY A 143 0.75 -6.38 -6.81
CA GLY A 143 1.75 -5.44 -6.31
C GLY A 143 1.11 -4.40 -5.39
N THR A 144 1.95 -3.66 -4.69
CA THR A 144 1.55 -2.55 -3.85
C THR A 144 2.63 -1.48 -3.86
N PHE A 145 2.25 -0.22 -3.85
CA PHE A 145 3.15 0.91 -3.69
C PHE A 145 2.51 2.00 -2.82
N ASN A 146 3.33 2.90 -2.32
CA ASN A 146 2.88 4.11 -1.65
C ASN A 146 3.20 5.32 -2.52
N LYS A 147 2.26 6.26 -2.63
CA LYS A 147 2.41 7.49 -3.41
C LYS A 147 1.99 8.69 -2.56
N LYS A 148 2.91 9.65 -2.46
CA LYS A 148 2.60 10.98 -1.93
C LYS A 148 1.85 11.78 -3.00
N VAL A 149 0.70 12.34 -2.63
CA VAL A 149 -0.12 13.22 -3.47
C VAL A 149 -0.31 14.55 -2.74
N ASN A 150 0.12 15.65 -3.35
CA ASN A 150 0.08 16.97 -2.73
C ASN A 150 -1.37 17.44 -2.54
N ALA A 151 -1.54 18.45 -1.68
CA ALA A 151 -2.84 19.06 -1.43
C ALA A 151 -3.47 19.55 -2.75
N ASN A 152 -4.78 19.31 -2.91
CA ASN A 152 -5.58 19.73 -4.07
C ASN A 152 -4.97 19.38 -5.45
N SER A 153 -4.10 18.37 -5.51
CA SER A 153 -3.34 18.04 -6.72
C SER A 153 -3.73 16.67 -7.27
N THR A 154 -3.25 16.41 -8.48
CA THR A 154 -3.33 15.09 -9.11
C THR A 154 -1.93 14.49 -9.19
N ALA A 155 -1.83 13.17 -9.09
CA ALA A 155 -0.60 12.43 -9.33
C ALA A 155 -0.89 11.14 -10.08
N SER A 156 -0.16 10.91 -11.16
CA SER A 156 -0.15 9.61 -11.86
C SER A 156 0.99 8.74 -11.36
N ASN A 157 0.76 7.44 -11.37
CA ASN A 157 1.78 6.42 -11.15
C ASN A 157 1.59 5.27 -12.12
N ASP A 158 2.71 4.76 -12.60
CA ASP A 158 2.77 3.60 -13.47
C ASP A 158 3.14 2.34 -12.70
N PHE A 159 2.56 1.22 -13.10
CA PHE A 159 3.07 -0.09 -12.75
C PHE A 159 3.18 -0.96 -13.99
N TYR A 160 4.29 -1.68 -14.09
CA TYR A 160 4.70 -2.40 -15.29
C TYR A 160 4.70 -3.90 -15.05
N VAL A 161 4.01 -4.64 -15.91
CA VAL A 161 4.22 -6.08 -16.03
C VAL A 161 5.42 -6.30 -16.94
N LYS A 162 6.57 -6.57 -16.31
CA LYS A 162 7.85 -6.80 -16.98
C LYS A 162 7.75 -7.93 -18.00
N GLN A 163 8.65 -7.91 -18.98
CA GLN A 163 8.64 -8.85 -20.09
C GLN A 163 8.65 -10.31 -19.67
N GLU A 164 9.43 -10.67 -18.66
CA GLU A 164 9.47 -12.04 -18.14
C GLU A 164 8.13 -12.51 -17.58
N SER A 165 7.41 -11.62 -16.89
CA SER A 165 6.09 -11.90 -16.36
C SER A 165 5.07 -11.96 -17.50
N PHE A 166 5.13 -11.02 -18.45
CA PHE A 166 4.22 -10.97 -19.59
C PHE A 166 4.33 -12.20 -20.49
N LYS A 167 5.55 -12.69 -20.74
CA LYS A 167 5.81 -13.92 -21.52
C LYS A 167 5.10 -15.14 -20.92
N LYS A 168 5.00 -15.24 -19.59
CA LYS A 168 4.34 -16.35 -18.89
C LYS A 168 2.81 -16.28 -18.93
N LEU A 169 2.23 -15.12 -19.23
CA LEU A 169 0.76 -14.96 -19.30
C LEU A 169 0.19 -15.65 -20.55
N LYS A 170 -0.80 -16.53 -20.34
CA LYS A 170 -1.50 -17.21 -21.45
C LYS A 170 -2.47 -16.25 -22.17
N PRO A 171 -2.72 -16.42 -23.48
CA PRO A 171 -3.76 -15.65 -24.16
C PRO A 171 -5.14 -15.76 -23.50
N GLY A 172 -5.99 -14.75 -23.70
CA GLY A 172 -7.37 -14.70 -23.22
C GLY A 172 -7.71 -13.44 -22.41
N LYS A 173 -8.89 -13.46 -21.79
CA LYS A 173 -9.44 -12.39 -20.96
C LYS A 173 -8.78 -12.34 -19.58
N TYR A 174 -8.54 -11.13 -19.09
CA TYR A 174 -7.98 -10.83 -17.77
C TYR A 174 -8.75 -9.68 -17.11
N LYS A 175 -8.66 -9.62 -15.79
CA LYS A 175 -9.22 -8.54 -14.97
C LYS A 175 -8.13 -7.98 -14.06
N SER A 176 -8.00 -6.67 -13.99
CA SER A 176 -7.16 -5.97 -13.01
C SER A 176 -8.06 -5.31 -11.97
N GLN A 177 -7.88 -5.67 -10.71
CA GLN A 177 -8.55 -5.08 -9.54
C GLN A 177 -7.57 -4.20 -8.78
N PHE A 178 -8.08 -3.12 -8.21
CA PHE A 178 -7.30 -2.09 -7.55
C PHE A 178 -7.83 -1.82 -6.15
N TRP A 179 -6.94 -1.33 -5.29
CA TRP A 179 -7.24 -0.84 -3.96
C TRP A 179 -6.52 0.47 -3.71
N VAL A 180 -7.20 1.42 -3.07
CA VAL A 180 -6.62 2.69 -2.61
C VAL A 180 -6.91 2.81 -1.12
N ASN A 181 -5.85 2.91 -0.32
CA ASN A 181 -5.92 2.87 1.15
C ASN A 181 -6.76 1.69 1.65
N ASP A 182 -6.47 0.50 1.10
CA ASP A 182 -7.13 -0.78 1.41
C ASP A 182 -8.63 -0.86 1.02
N ILE A 183 -9.18 0.20 0.43
CA ILE A 183 -10.53 0.21 -0.15
C ILE A 183 -10.47 -0.24 -1.60
N ARG A 184 -11.29 -1.25 -1.93
CA ARG A 184 -11.42 -1.75 -3.31
C ARG A 184 -12.03 -0.66 -4.19
N VAL A 185 -11.40 -0.38 -5.34
CA VAL A 185 -11.84 0.63 -6.31
C VAL A 185 -12.15 -0.01 -7.67
N GLN A 186 -12.22 0.79 -8.73
CA GLN A 186 -12.57 0.36 -10.09
C GLN A 186 -11.73 -0.85 -10.56
N LYS A 187 -12.38 -1.74 -11.32
CA LYS A 187 -11.74 -2.85 -12.05
C LYS A 187 -11.58 -2.49 -13.52
N VAL A 188 -10.57 -3.06 -14.19
CA VAL A 188 -10.41 -2.95 -15.63
C VAL A 188 -10.23 -4.32 -16.27
N GLU A 189 -10.88 -4.55 -17.40
CA GLU A 189 -10.77 -5.80 -18.16
C GLU A 189 -9.90 -5.58 -19.40
N PHE A 190 -9.10 -6.58 -19.75
CA PHE A 190 -8.21 -6.55 -20.90
C PHE A 190 -8.00 -7.94 -21.49
N ASN A 191 -7.45 -7.98 -22.70
CA ASN A 191 -7.21 -9.22 -23.45
C ASN A 191 -5.75 -9.33 -23.86
N ILE A 192 -5.21 -10.55 -23.77
CA ILE A 192 -3.92 -10.92 -24.35
C ILE A 192 -4.17 -11.85 -25.53
N TYR A 193 -3.59 -11.54 -26.68
CA TYR A 193 -3.67 -12.31 -27.93
C TYR A 193 -2.29 -12.85 -28.32
N ASN A 194 -2.27 -13.95 -29.07
CA ASN A 194 -1.03 -14.51 -29.61
C ASN A 194 -0.53 -13.76 -30.85
N LYS A 195 -1.44 -13.26 -31.68
CA LYS A 195 -1.17 -12.47 -32.89
C LYS A 195 -1.59 -11.07 -32.62
#